data_AF-A0A2N4SPW6-F1
#
_entry.id   AF-A0A2N4SPW6-F1
#
_cell.length_a   1.000
_cell.length_b   1.000
_cell.length_c   1.000
_cell.angle_alpha   90.00
_cell.angle_beta   90.00
_cell.angle_gamma   90.00
#
_symmetry.space_group_name_H-M   'P 1'
#
loop_
_entity.id
_entity.type
_entity.pdbx_description
1 polymer ?
#
loop_
_entity_poly.entity_id
_entity_poly.type
_entity_poly.pdbx_seq_one_letter_code
_entity_poly.pdbx_strand_id
1 'polypeptide(L)'
;MPMLSPDTIADSLLRFHRQQSDKIEVFWIEATNSRQQLATDLAGRLAGHPIMVAPVVANRFQDANGVSDDLGLTIRDNRAWCTPEARKLVAEHQRFSLVLVSKRPLGIPQLSSPVPLPDWFPQWPGEILIANVQSVFSTITLSLASPDIPQAAINSALFELEQALCQRLQAVAHLTPTAADALMSLVGTGVAPTNVVHLIASSSQGLQARSGSEFRPGGAIDSGFIVSHFARVWRDCQPTNRHTLASHAAAAMGLGPSSGVSAQYGLTALLSRGKEKFTATPAHITFSRNLMVTVSDVVQFVNGIHHADEFPQFPAVLTVTFAKDLAASCQAAASALGRL
;
A
#
# COMPACT_ATOMS: atom_id res chain seq x y z
N MET A 1 10.74 0.98 3.18
CA MET A 1 9.67 -0.03 3.07
C MET A 1 8.45 0.43 3.85
N PRO A 2 7.22 0.06 3.46
CA PRO A 2 6.05 0.31 4.28
C PRO A 2 6.23 -0.33 5.66
N MET A 3 6.17 0.49 6.70
CA MET A 3 6.31 0.03 8.08
C MET A 3 4.93 -0.45 8.52
N LEU A 4 4.76 -1.76 8.65
CA LEU A 4 3.61 -2.31 9.36
C LEU A 4 3.78 -1.98 10.85
N SER A 5 2.67 -1.69 11.52
CA SER A 5 2.69 -1.49 12.96
C SER A 5 3.12 -2.78 13.68
N PRO A 6 3.76 -2.66 14.87
CA PRO A 6 4.08 -3.81 15.68
C PRO A 6 2.86 -4.68 16.03
N ASP A 7 1.67 -4.07 16.14
CA ASP A 7 0.40 -4.78 16.38
C ASP A 7 0.05 -5.72 15.22
N THR A 8 0.00 -5.21 13.99
CA THR A 8 -0.25 -6.03 12.79
C THR A 8 0.76 -7.16 12.62
N ILE A 9 2.04 -6.87 12.87
CA ILE A 9 3.10 -7.88 12.78
C ILE A 9 2.87 -8.96 13.84
N ALA A 10 2.61 -8.58 15.10
CA ALA A 10 2.38 -9.53 16.18
C ALA A 10 1.16 -10.41 15.92
N ASP A 11 0.02 -9.84 15.50
CA ASP A 11 -1.19 -10.59 15.15
C ASP A 11 -0.93 -11.61 14.04
N SER A 12 -0.15 -11.22 13.04
CA SER A 12 0.24 -12.11 11.95
C SER A 12 1.15 -13.24 12.42
N LEU A 13 2.13 -12.96 13.28
CA LEU A 13 3.02 -13.97 13.86
C LEU A 13 2.27 -14.95 14.75
N LEU A 14 1.30 -14.48 15.53
CA LEU A 14 0.43 -15.34 16.33
C LEU A 14 -0.37 -16.28 15.44
N ARG A 15 -0.89 -15.78 14.32
CA ARG A 15 -1.59 -16.61 13.33
C ARG A 15 -0.65 -17.65 12.71
N PHE A 16 0.53 -17.24 12.24
CA PHE A 16 1.52 -18.16 11.66
C PHE A 16 1.95 -19.24 12.66
N HIS A 17 2.26 -18.85 13.90
CA HIS A 17 2.60 -19.77 14.97
C HIS A 17 1.49 -20.81 15.27
N ARG A 18 0.21 -20.42 15.18
CA ARG A 18 -0.91 -21.37 15.34
C ARG A 18 -1.05 -22.32 14.15
N GLN A 19 -0.68 -21.84 12.96
CA GLN A 19 -0.82 -22.57 11.70
C GLN A 19 0.41 -23.41 11.33
N GLN A 20 1.52 -23.25 12.05
CA GLN A 20 2.75 -23.99 11.76
C GLN A 20 2.53 -25.50 11.73
N SER A 21 3.17 -26.15 10.76
CA SER A 21 3.22 -27.60 10.63
C SER A 21 4.38 -28.21 11.42
N ASP A 22 5.48 -27.48 11.53
CA ASP A 22 6.70 -27.93 12.19
C ASP A 22 6.69 -27.61 13.69
N LYS A 23 7.53 -28.31 14.45
CA LYS A 23 7.73 -28.03 15.88
C LYS A 23 8.50 -26.74 16.12
N ILE A 24 9.34 -26.36 15.15
CA ILE A 24 10.13 -25.13 15.18
C ILE A 24 9.97 -24.40 13.84
N GLU A 25 9.46 -23.18 13.90
CA GLU A 25 9.48 -22.26 12.77
C GLU A 25 10.26 -20.98 13.11
N VAL A 26 10.97 -20.44 12.11
CA VAL A 26 11.75 -19.23 12.27
C VAL A 26 11.23 -18.18 11.30
N PHE A 27 10.66 -17.09 11.83
CA PHE A 27 10.11 -16.00 11.05
C PHE A 27 11.13 -14.85 10.96
N TRP A 28 11.49 -14.47 9.75
CA TRP A 28 12.37 -13.35 9.47
C TRP A 28 11.57 -12.07 9.19
N ILE A 29 11.87 -11.01 9.94
CA ILE A 29 11.20 -9.72 9.84
C ILE A 29 12.22 -8.62 9.56
N GLU A 30 11.92 -7.81 8.56
CA GLU A 30 12.71 -6.64 8.21
C GLU A 30 12.25 -5.41 9.00
N ALA A 31 13.11 -4.91 9.88
CA ALA A 31 12.97 -3.64 10.57
C ALA A 31 13.48 -2.50 9.70
N THR A 32 12.64 -1.50 9.48
CA THR A 32 13.01 -0.27 8.76
C THR A 32 13.87 0.68 9.61
N ASN A 33 13.60 0.74 10.92
CA ASN A 33 14.22 1.69 11.84
C ASN A 33 15.18 0.99 12.83
N SER A 34 14.71 0.69 14.03
CA SER A 34 15.51 0.03 15.07
C SER A 34 15.07 -1.42 15.23
N ARG A 35 15.99 -2.36 14.95
CA ARG A 35 15.79 -3.80 15.21
C ARG A 35 15.50 -4.07 16.69
N GLN A 36 16.14 -3.30 17.58
CA GLN A 36 16.02 -3.48 19.02
C GLN A 36 14.64 -3.02 19.52
N GLN A 37 14.16 -1.87 19.01
CA GLN A 37 12.85 -1.34 19.36
C GLN A 37 11.76 -2.29 18.88
N LEU A 38 11.80 -2.69 17.60
CA LEU A 38 10.81 -3.62 17.07
C LEU A 38 10.83 -4.97 17.78
N ALA A 39 12.01 -5.51 18.10
CA ALA A 39 12.11 -6.74 18.87
C ALA A 39 11.49 -6.60 20.27
N THR A 40 11.68 -5.46 20.94
CA THR A 40 11.10 -5.18 22.26
C THR A 40 9.58 -5.05 22.18
N ASP A 41 9.08 -4.30 21.19
CA ASP A 41 7.65 -4.07 20.98
C ASP A 41 6.91 -5.38 20.67
N LEU A 42 7.52 -6.26 19.86
CA LEU A 42 7.00 -7.58 19.53
C LEU A 42 7.09 -8.53 20.73
N ALA A 43 8.20 -8.54 21.48
CA ALA A 43 8.34 -9.39 22.66
C ALA A 43 7.26 -9.09 23.71
N GLY A 44 6.91 -7.82 23.92
CA GLY A 44 5.82 -7.43 24.81
C GLY A 44 4.46 -7.93 24.34
N ARG A 45 4.17 -7.86 23.03
CA ARG A 45 2.89 -8.28 22.43
C ARG A 45 2.72 -9.79 22.33
N LEU A 46 3.83 -10.51 22.19
CA LEU A 46 3.87 -11.96 22.07
C LEU A 46 4.09 -12.66 23.43
N ALA A 47 4.10 -11.89 24.52
CA ALA A 47 4.22 -12.43 25.87
C ALA A 47 3.11 -13.46 26.15
N GLY A 48 3.47 -14.56 26.81
CA GLY A 48 2.54 -15.67 27.08
C GLY A 48 2.39 -16.67 25.94
N HIS A 49 3.11 -16.49 24.82
CA HIS A 49 3.20 -17.47 23.74
C HIS A 49 4.61 -18.08 23.66
N PRO A 50 4.76 -19.33 23.15
CA PRO A 50 6.07 -19.96 22.94
C PRO A 50 6.77 -19.39 21.69
N ILE A 51 6.92 -18.06 21.66
CA ILE A 51 7.52 -17.30 20.58
C ILE A 51 8.66 -16.45 21.18
N MET A 52 9.89 -16.74 20.77
CA MET A 52 11.06 -15.95 21.13
C MET A 52 11.30 -14.88 20.07
N VAL A 53 11.51 -13.64 20.48
CA VAL A 53 11.87 -12.54 19.57
C VAL A 53 13.32 -12.15 19.80
N ALA A 54 14.13 -12.20 18.75
CA ALA A 54 15.56 -11.92 18.83
C ALA A 54 15.97 -10.89 17.76
N PRO A 55 16.60 -9.76 18.15
CA PRO A 55 17.21 -8.86 17.19
C PRO A 55 18.47 -9.52 16.61
N VAL A 56 18.59 -9.51 15.28
CA VAL A 56 19.77 -10.05 14.60
C VAL A 56 20.96 -9.15 14.85
N VAL A 57 22.00 -9.70 15.50
CA VAL A 57 23.26 -9.02 15.80
C VAL A 57 23.97 -8.59 14.52
N ALA A 58 24.70 -7.47 14.56
CA ALA A 58 25.51 -7.06 13.42
C ALA A 58 26.51 -8.17 13.03
N ASN A 59 26.70 -8.37 11.73
CA ASN A 59 27.57 -9.40 11.14
C ASN A 59 27.10 -10.86 11.25
N ARG A 60 25.90 -11.13 11.77
CA ARG A 60 25.26 -12.44 11.62
C ARG A 60 24.40 -12.52 10.36
N PHE A 61 24.18 -13.74 9.89
CA PHE A 61 23.38 -14.11 8.73
C PHE A 61 23.86 -13.39 7.45
N GLN A 62 25.19 -13.20 7.32
CA GLN A 62 25.81 -12.64 6.12
C GLN A 62 26.19 -13.73 5.12
N ASP A 63 26.60 -14.89 5.61
CA ASP A 63 26.87 -16.07 4.79
C ASP A 63 25.60 -16.92 4.70
N ALA A 64 25.14 -17.14 3.47
CA ALA A 64 23.99 -17.99 3.19
C ALA A 64 24.20 -19.44 3.67
N ASN A 65 25.45 -19.90 3.76
CA ASN A 65 25.78 -21.25 4.25
C ASN A 65 25.93 -21.33 5.77
N GLY A 66 26.08 -20.18 6.46
CA GLY A 66 26.25 -20.09 7.92
C GLY A 66 24.95 -19.90 8.71
N VAL A 67 23.78 -19.95 8.04
CA VAL A 67 22.48 -19.63 8.65
C VAL A 67 22.16 -20.51 9.86
N SER A 68 22.47 -21.81 9.81
CA SER A 68 22.24 -22.73 10.94
C SER A 68 23.09 -22.38 12.15
N ASP A 69 24.37 -22.06 11.95
CA ASP A 69 25.29 -21.69 13.02
C ASP A 69 24.85 -20.38 13.67
N ASP A 70 24.54 -19.37 12.84
CA ASP A 70 24.04 -18.09 13.31
C ASP A 70 22.70 -18.21 14.05
N LEU A 71 21.83 -19.14 13.64
CA LEU A 71 20.60 -19.47 14.34
C LEU A 71 20.90 -20.07 15.72
N GLY A 72 21.78 -21.06 15.80
CA GLY A 72 22.20 -21.68 17.06
C GLY A 72 22.85 -20.67 18.02
N LEU A 73 23.71 -19.79 17.51
CA LEU A 73 24.30 -18.68 18.26
C LEU A 73 23.24 -17.70 18.75
N THR A 74 22.25 -17.39 17.92
CA THR A 74 21.16 -16.48 18.29
C THR A 74 20.30 -17.07 19.39
N ILE A 75 19.97 -18.37 19.32
CA ILE A 75 19.31 -19.07 20.41
C ILE A 75 20.18 -18.99 21.67
N ARG A 76 21.46 -19.31 21.57
CA ARG A 76 22.39 -19.31 22.70
C ARG A 76 22.43 -17.97 23.45
N ASP A 77 22.49 -16.87 22.71
CA ASP A 77 22.57 -15.52 23.29
C ASP A 77 21.26 -15.07 23.93
N ASN A 78 20.12 -15.66 23.55
CA ASN A 78 18.81 -15.34 24.09
C ASN A 78 18.38 -16.31 25.20
N ARG A 79 19.33 -16.92 25.92
CA ARG A 79 19.07 -17.83 27.06
C ARG A 79 18.09 -17.27 28.09
N ALA A 80 18.12 -15.96 28.32
CA ALA A 80 17.25 -15.28 29.27
C ALA A 80 15.74 -15.45 28.98
N TRP A 81 15.36 -15.71 27.72
CA TRP A 81 13.98 -16.00 27.35
C TRP A 81 13.50 -17.36 27.87
N CYS A 82 14.40 -18.33 28.06
CA CYS A 82 14.07 -19.71 28.43
C CYS A 82 13.79 -19.87 29.94
N THR A 83 12.80 -19.13 30.44
CA THR A 83 12.31 -19.24 31.81
C THR A 83 11.51 -20.55 32.01
N PRO A 84 11.26 -20.99 33.26
CA PRO A 84 10.39 -22.14 33.51
C PRO A 84 9.01 -22.03 32.86
N GLU A 85 8.42 -20.83 32.83
CA GLU A 85 7.13 -20.54 32.21
C GLU A 85 7.20 -20.69 30.69
N ALA A 86 8.24 -20.14 30.05
CA ALA A 86 8.45 -20.28 28.61
C ALA A 86 8.63 -21.75 28.20
N ARG A 87 9.38 -22.53 28.98
CA ARG A 87 9.53 -23.98 28.77
C ARG A 87 8.20 -24.72 28.90
N LYS A 88 7.38 -24.34 29.88
CA LYS A 88 6.04 -24.91 30.08
C LYS A 88 5.16 -24.63 28.87
N LEU A 89 5.16 -23.40 28.35
CA LEU A 89 4.41 -23.04 27.14
C LEU A 89 4.83 -23.88 25.94
N VAL A 90 6.14 -24.07 25.71
CA VAL A 90 6.63 -24.92 24.61
C VAL A 90 6.19 -26.37 24.79
N ALA A 91 6.23 -26.90 26.02
CA ALA A 91 5.78 -28.25 26.32
C ALA A 91 4.26 -28.43 26.16
N GLU A 92 3.45 -27.44 26.57
CA GLU A 92 2.00 -27.47 26.43
C GLU A 92 1.57 -27.38 24.96
N HIS A 93 2.20 -26.50 24.18
CA HIS A 93 1.87 -26.29 22.77
C HIS A 93 2.56 -27.29 21.82
N GLN A 94 3.57 -28.01 22.30
CA GLN A 94 4.46 -28.87 21.50
C GLN A 94 5.07 -28.16 20.28
N ARG A 95 5.26 -26.85 20.41
CA ARG A 95 5.62 -25.93 19.32
C ARG A 95 6.41 -24.75 19.85
N PHE A 96 7.31 -24.25 19.02
CA PHE A 96 8.14 -23.09 19.31
C PHE A 96 8.34 -22.27 18.04
N SER A 97 8.29 -20.95 18.14
CA SER A 97 8.71 -20.10 17.03
C SER A 97 9.77 -19.10 17.45
N LEU A 98 10.65 -18.77 16.52
CA LEU A 98 11.67 -17.73 16.69
C LEU A 98 11.45 -16.63 15.67
N VAL A 99 11.34 -15.40 16.13
CA VAL A 99 11.22 -14.21 15.31
C VAL A 99 12.57 -13.51 15.26
N LEU A 100 13.19 -13.51 14.09
CA LEU A 100 14.45 -12.82 13.82
C LEU A 100 14.18 -11.44 13.25
N VAL A 101 14.57 -10.39 13.98
CA VAL A 101 14.37 -9.00 13.56
C VAL A 101 15.67 -8.45 12.98
N SER A 102 15.69 -8.23 11.67
CA SER A 102 16.88 -7.80 10.92
C SER A 102 16.66 -6.49 10.19
N LYS A 103 17.74 -5.76 9.85
CA LYS A 103 17.66 -4.61 8.93
C LYS A 103 17.84 -4.99 7.46
N ARG A 104 18.10 -6.27 7.19
CA ARG A 104 18.43 -6.79 5.86
C ARG A 104 17.44 -7.89 5.48
N PRO A 105 17.14 -8.06 4.19
CA PRO A 105 16.37 -9.21 3.74
C PRO A 105 17.11 -10.51 4.04
N LEU A 106 16.35 -11.59 4.21
CA LEU A 106 16.89 -12.93 4.35
C LEU A 106 17.56 -13.35 3.03
N GLY A 107 18.82 -13.74 3.08
CA GLY A 107 19.50 -14.38 1.93
C GLY A 107 18.96 -15.81 1.72
N ILE A 108 19.04 -16.32 0.49
CA ILE A 108 18.61 -17.69 0.18
C ILE A 108 19.75 -18.66 0.56
N PRO A 109 19.61 -19.50 1.60
CA PRO A 109 20.61 -20.51 1.92
C PRO A 109 20.68 -21.57 0.82
N GLN A 110 21.89 -22.04 0.48
CA GLN A 110 22.07 -23.12 -0.52
C GLN A 110 22.26 -24.48 0.15
N LEU A 111 22.87 -24.53 1.33
CA LEU A 111 23.09 -25.74 2.12
C LEU A 111 23.07 -25.40 3.62
N SER A 112 22.57 -26.32 4.44
CA SER A 112 22.55 -26.20 5.90
C SER A 112 23.11 -27.46 6.55
N SER A 113 24.08 -27.32 7.45
CA SER A 113 24.52 -28.40 8.33
C SER A 113 23.71 -28.43 9.63
N PRO A 114 23.54 -29.60 10.26
CA PRO A 114 22.89 -29.71 11.56
C PRO A 114 23.76 -29.03 12.63
N VAL A 115 23.12 -28.32 13.55
CA VAL A 115 23.78 -27.58 14.64
C VAL A 115 23.23 -28.06 15.98
N PRO A 116 24.09 -28.32 16.99
CA PRO A 116 23.62 -28.68 18.31
C PRO A 116 22.89 -27.50 18.96
N LEU A 117 21.69 -27.76 19.46
CA LEU A 117 20.96 -26.82 20.31
C LEU A 117 21.54 -26.85 21.74
N PRO A 118 21.48 -25.73 22.49
CA PRO A 118 21.91 -25.72 23.88
C PRO A 118 21.12 -26.71 24.75
N ASP A 119 21.76 -27.28 25.76
CA ASP A 119 21.17 -28.24 26.71
C ASP A 119 19.93 -27.70 27.44
N TRP A 120 19.90 -26.39 27.65
CA TRP A 120 18.82 -25.66 28.30
C TRP A 120 17.61 -25.37 27.40
N PHE A 121 17.73 -25.55 26.09
CA PHE A 121 16.66 -25.31 25.14
C PHE A 121 15.59 -26.43 25.23
N PRO A 122 14.30 -26.16 24.99
CA PRO A 122 13.27 -27.20 25.01
C PRO A 122 13.63 -28.40 24.12
N GLN A 123 13.52 -29.61 24.67
CA GLN A 123 13.96 -30.83 24.01
C GLN A 123 12.77 -31.66 23.52
N TRP A 124 12.93 -32.25 22.33
CA TRP A 124 12.05 -33.29 21.79
C TRP A 124 12.87 -34.58 21.65
N PRO A 125 12.81 -35.48 22.64
CA PRO A 125 13.67 -36.66 22.68
C PRO A 125 13.50 -37.55 21.45
N GLY A 126 14.62 -38.00 20.89
CA GLY A 126 14.62 -38.96 19.78
C GLY A 126 14.27 -38.38 18.40
N GLU A 127 14.14 -37.05 18.29
CA GLU A 127 13.76 -36.40 17.03
C GLU A 127 14.85 -35.47 16.48
N ILE A 128 14.93 -35.41 15.15
CA ILE A 128 15.68 -34.38 14.44
C ILE A 128 14.72 -33.21 14.21
N LEU A 129 15.04 -32.07 14.81
CA LEU A 129 14.24 -30.85 14.64
C LEU A 129 14.66 -30.15 13.36
N ILE A 130 13.68 -29.90 12.49
CA ILE A 130 13.84 -29.10 11.28
C ILE A 130 13.29 -27.71 11.58
N ALA A 131 14.08 -26.68 11.30
CA ALA A 131 13.68 -25.29 11.46
C ALA A 131 13.70 -24.60 10.09
N ASN A 132 12.51 -24.23 9.62
CA ASN A 132 12.37 -23.49 8.37
C ASN A 132 12.48 -21.98 8.66
N VAL A 133 13.51 -21.33 8.10
CA VAL A 133 13.67 -19.87 8.16
C VAL A 133 12.92 -19.25 6.99
N GLN A 134 11.83 -18.55 7.29
CA GLN A 134 10.94 -17.98 6.30
C GLN A 134 10.85 -16.47 6.46
N SER A 135 11.00 -15.72 5.36
CA SER A 135 10.63 -14.31 5.35
C SER A 135 9.11 -14.19 5.38
N VAL A 136 8.58 -13.46 6.35
CA VAL A 136 7.13 -13.19 6.43
C VAL A 136 6.73 -11.92 5.68
N PHE A 137 7.69 -11.23 5.05
CA PHE A 137 7.51 -9.95 4.39
C PHE A 137 6.34 -9.92 3.40
N SER A 138 6.25 -10.93 2.53
CA SER A 138 5.18 -11.05 1.53
C SER A 138 3.95 -11.84 2.01
N THR A 139 4.04 -12.48 3.17
CA THR A 139 3.03 -13.41 3.69
C THR A 139 2.05 -12.73 4.63
N ILE A 140 2.45 -11.61 5.25
CA ILE A 140 1.53 -10.80 6.05
C ILE A 140 0.44 -10.23 5.14
N THR A 141 -0.81 -10.40 5.54
CA THR A 141 -2.00 -9.94 4.81
C THR A 141 -2.77 -8.94 5.67
N LEU A 142 -3.40 -7.94 5.03
CA LEU A 142 -4.19 -6.90 5.68
C LEU A 142 -5.60 -6.85 5.10
N SER A 143 -6.57 -6.57 5.96
CA SER A 143 -7.84 -5.99 5.52
C SER A 143 -7.61 -4.58 4.98
N LEU A 144 -8.45 -4.13 4.04
CA LEU A 144 -8.41 -2.75 3.55
C LEU A 144 -8.72 -1.70 4.64
N ALA A 145 -9.35 -2.09 5.74
CA ALA A 145 -9.55 -1.22 6.90
C ALA A 145 -8.35 -1.18 7.88
N SER A 146 -7.22 -1.83 7.54
CA SER A 146 -6.03 -1.84 8.41
C SER A 146 -5.50 -0.41 8.65
N PRO A 147 -5.12 -0.06 9.89
CA PRO A 147 -4.54 1.25 10.21
C PRO A 147 -3.17 1.48 9.56
N ASP A 148 -2.52 0.42 9.06
CA ASP A 148 -1.24 0.52 8.34
C ASP A 148 -1.40 1.05 6.90
N ILE A 149 -2.63 1.06 6.39
CA ILE A 149 -2.94 1.65 5.09
C ILE A 149 -3.02 3.17 5.28
N PRO A 150 -2.25 3.98 4.54
CA PRO A 150 -2.13 5.42 4.75
C PRO A 150 -3.35 6.19 4.18
N GLN A 151 -4.56 5.86 4.64
CA GLN A 151 -5.82 6.44 4.14
C GLN A 151 -5.82 7.97 4.24
N ALA A 152 -5.36 8.53 5.36
CA ALA A 152 -5.30 9.99 5.53
C ALA A 152 -4.41 10.67 4.49
N ALA A 153 -3.31 10.03 4.08
CA ALA A 153 -2.43 10.56 3.04
C ALA A 153 -3.11 10.48 1.65
N ILE A 154 -3.84 9.39 1.37
CA ILE A 154 -4.63 9.26 0.13
C ILE A 154 -5.71 10.35 0.06
N ASN A 155 -6.49 10.52 1.12
CA ASN A 155 -7.56 11.51 1.19
C ASN A 155 -7.00 12.93 1.01
N SER A 156 -5.89 13.25 1.68
CA SER A 156 -5.25 14.56 1.56
C SER A 156 -4.72 14.81 0.14
N ALA A 157 -4.07 13.81 -0.47
CA ALA A 157 -3.59 13.90 -1.85
C ALA A 157 -4.75 14.09 -2.86
N LEU A 158 -5.87 13.41 -2.65
CA LEU A 158 -7.06 13.54 -3.49
C LEU A 158 -7.75 14.90 -3.30
N PHE A 159 -7.72 15.45 -2.09
CA PHE A 159 -8.23 16.79 -1.77
C PHE A 159 -7.41 17.88 -2.47
N GLU A 160 -6.08 17.78 -2.41
CA GLU A 160 -5.17 18.67 -3.15
C GLU A 160 -5.41 18.58 -4.67
N LEU A 161 -5.63 17.37 -5.19
CA LEU A 161 -5.94 17.16 -6.59
C LEU A 161 -7.28 17.79 -6.99
N GLU A 162 -8.33 17.63 -6.18
CA GLU A 162 -9.63 18.26 -6.42
C GLU A 162 -9.50 19.79 -6.43
N GLN A 163 -8.73 20.38 -5.50
CA GLN A 163 -8.44 21.83 -5.50
C GLN A 163 -7.74 22.28 -6.79
N ALA A 164 -6.69 21.57 -7.19
CA ALA A 164 -5.93 21.90 -8.39
C ALA A 164 -6.79 21.78 -9.67
N LEU A 165 -7.65 20.76 -9.74
CA LEU A 165 -8.62 20.60 -10.83
C LEU A 165 -9.63 21.74 -10.86
N CYS A 166 -10.15 22.14 -9.69
CA CYS A 166 -11.11 23.21 -9.56
C CYS A 166 -10.52 24.55 -10.06
N GLN A 167 -9.33 24.90 -9.58
CA GLN A 167 -8.59 26.09 -10.01
C GLN A 167 -8.30 26.06 -11.52
N ARG A 168 -7.84 24.91 -12.04
CA ARG A 168 -7.51 24.78 -13.46
C ARG A 168 -8.73 24.93 -14.34
N LEU A 169 -9.83 24.24 -14.03
CA LEU A 169 -11.06 24.33 -14.81
C LEU A 169 -11.68 25.72 -14.72
N GLN A 170 -11.59 26.40 -13.57
CA GLN A 170 -12.02 27.79 -13.44
C GLN A 170 -11.23 28.73 -14.36
N ALA A 171 -9.90 28.60 -14.40
CA ALA A 171 -9.05 29.39 -15.30
C ALA A 171 -9.38 29.13 -16.77
N VAL A 172 -9.56 27.86 -17.16
CA VAL A 172 -9.91 27.49 -18.53
C VAL A 172 -11.31 27.97 -18.90
N ALA A 173 -12.30 27.86 -18.02
CA ALA A 173 -13.66 28.34 -18.28
C ALA A 173 -13.70 29.86 -18.51
N HIS A 174 -12.81 30.63 -17.86
CA HIS A 174 -12.66 32.06 -18.11
C HIS A 174 -12.02 32.39 -19.46
N LEU A 175 -10.99 31.63 -19.86
CA LEU A 175 -10.21 31.92 -21.06
C LEU A 175 -10.82 31.31 -22.34
N THR A 176 -11.38 30.11 -22.23
CA THR A 176 -11.87 29.29 -23.34
C THR A 176 -13.17 28.56 -22.95
N PRO A 177 -14.33 29.25 -22.90
CA PRO A 177 -15.58 28.66 -22.45
C PRO A 177 -15.98 27.38 -23.20
N THR A 178 -15.74 27.33 -24.51
CA THR A 178 -16.07 26.19 -25.37
C THR A 178 -15.32 24.91 -25.01
N ALA A 179 -14.09 25.01 -24.49
CA ALA A 179 -13.32 23.85 -24.03
C ALA A 179 -13.93 23.27 -22.74
N ALA A 180 -14.46 24.12 -21.88
CA ALA A 180 -15.10 23.73 -20.64
C ALA A 180 -16.48 23.07 -20.90
N ASP A 181 -17.22 23.52 -21.91
CA ASP A 181 -18.48 22.89 -22.36
C ASP A 181 -18.27 21.49 -22.96
N ALA A 182 -17.14 21.26 -23.63
CA ALA A 182 -16.80 19.93 -24.16
C ALA A 182 -16.61 18.90 -23.03
N LEU A 183 -16.14 19.31 -21.85
CA LEU A 183 -16.08 18.43 -20.67
C LEU A 183 -17.46 17.97 -20.23
N MET A 184 -18.43 18.89 -20.23
CA MET A 184 -19.80 18.62 -19.79
C MET A 184 -20.52 17.65 -20.71
N SER A 185 -20.14 17.58 -21.98
CA SER A 185 -20.63 16.56 -22.91
C SER A 185 -20.15 15.15 -22.52
N LEU A 186 -19.11 15.02 -21.67
CA LEU A 186 -18.56 13.76 -21.21
C LEU A 186 -18.99 13.42 -19.77
N VAL A 187 -19.02 14.42 -18.89
CA VAL A 187 -19.37 14.22 -17.48
C VAL A 187 -20.85 14.42 -17.20
N GLY A 188 -21.58 15.13 -18.06
CA GLY A 188 -23.01 15.42 -17.89
C GLY A 188 -23.85 14.15 -18.00
N THR A 189 -24.75 13.99 -17.03
CA THR A 189 -25.63 12.80 -16.91
C THR A 189 -27.10 13.15 -17.11
N GLY A 190 -27.42 14.43 -17.35
CA GLY A 190 -28.79 14.96 -17.40
C GLY A 190 -29.41 15.24 -16.03
N VAL A 191 -28.77 14.83 -14.91
CA VAL A 191 -29.24 15.08 -13.55
C VAL A 191 -28.46 16.23 -12.91
N ALA A 192 -27.16 16.02 -12.70
CA ALA A 192 -26.21 17.02 -12.23
C ALA A 192 -24.79 16.51 -12.54
N PRO A 193 -23.79 17.38 -12.76
CA PRO A 193 -23.88 18.84 -12.89
C PRO A 193 -24.52 19.28 -14.22
N THR A 194 -25.15 20.46 -14.23
CA THR A 194 -25.82 21.03 -15.43
C THR A 194 -24.85 21.73 -16.38
N ASN A 195 -23.77 22.32 -15.85
CA ASN A 195 -22.66 22.89 -16.61
C ASN A 195 -21.38 22.89 -15.76
N VAL A 196 -20.26 23.26 -16.39
CA VAL A 196 -18.93 23.23 -15.76
C VAL A 196 -18.80 24.24 -14.62
N VAL A 197 -19.46 25.40 -14.72
CA VAL A 197 -19.46 26.43 -13.67
C VAL A 197 -20.17 25.92 -12.43
N HIS A 198 -21.31 25.22 -12.59
CA HIS A 198 -22.04 24.59 -11.50
C HIS A 198 -21.20 23.48 -10.83
N LEU A 199 -20.48 22.68 -11.62
CA LEU A 199 -19.57 21.66 -11.09
C LEU A 199 -18.44 22.29 -10.26
N ILE A 200 -17.77 23.32 -10.78
CA ILE A 200 -16.70 24.05 -10.08
C ILE A 200 -17.22 24.65 -8.77
N ALA A 201 -18.40 25.28 -8.79
CA ALA A 201 -19.01 25.87 -7.61
C ALA A 201 -19.36 24.82 -6.55
N SER A 202 -19.98 23.70 -6.95
CA SER A 202 -20.33 22.60 -6.05
C SER A 202 -19.08 21.96 -5.43
N SER A 203 -18.04 21.75 -6.24
CA SER A 203 -16.74 21.24 -5.79
C SER A 203 -16.09 22.19 -4.78
N SER A 204 -16.01 23.48 -5.09
CA SER A 204 -15.43 24.52 -4.21
C SER A 204 -16.14 24.58 -2.87
N GLN A 205 -17.48 24.57 -2.87
CA GLN A 205 -18.28 24.57 -1.66
C GLN A 205 -18.05 23.28 -0.84
N GLY A 206 -18.00 22.13 -1.49
CA GLY A 206 -17.73 20.85 -0.84
C GLY A 206 -16.33 20.78 -0.22
N LEU A 207 -15.33 21.39 -0.85
CA LEU A 207 -13.96 21.50 -0.34
C LEU A 207 -13.87 22.38 0.91
N GLN A 208 -14.62 23.50 0.96
CA GLN A 208 -14.64 24.39 2.14
C GLN A 208 -15.25 23.72 3.39
N ALA A 209 -16.10 22.72 3.21
CA ALA A 209 -16.78 22.03 4.29
C ALA A 209 -15.99 20.84 4.87
N ARG A 210 -14.79 20.54 4.38
CA ARG A 210 -14.04 19.32 4.72
C ARG A 210 -12.56 19.59 4.96
N SER A 211 -11.95 18.82 5.85
CA SER A 211 -10.49 18.74 5.92
C SER A 211 -9.93 17.76 4.88
N GLY A 212 -8.65 17.89 4.53
CA GLY A 212 -8.00 17.00 3.57
C GLY A 212 -8.02 15.53 4.00
N SER A 213 -7.82 15.24 5.29
CA SER A 213 -7.84 13.88 5.82
C SER A 213 -9.22 13.22 5.78
N GLU A 214 -10.30 14.01 5.74
CA GLU A 214 -11.69 13.54 5.69
C GLU A 214 -12.25 13.49 4.25
N PHE A 215 -11.46 13.95 3.26
CA PHE A 215 -11.94 14.06 1.90
C PHE A 215 -12.10 12.69 1.23
N ARG A 216 -13.34 12.22 1.24
CA ARG A 216 -13.79 11.01 0.56
C ARG A 216 -14.89 11.34 -0.45
N PRO A 217 -14.53 11.58 -1.71
CA PRO A 217 -15.50 11.66 -2.79
C PRO A 217 -15.90 10.24 -3.22
N GLY A 218 -17.22 10.01 -3.36
CA GLY A 218 -17.76 8.75 -3.91
C GLY A 218 -17.72 8.73 -5.44
N GLY A 219 -18.26 7.67 -6.04
CA GLY A 219 -18.45 7.55 -7.49
C GLY A 219 -19.88 7.86 -7.95
N ALA A 220 -20.67 8.57 -7.14
CA ALA A 220 -22.09 8.82 -7.40
C ALA A 220 -22.31 9.72 -8.63
N ILE A 221 -23.42 9.48 -9.34
CA ILE A 221 -23.75 10.18 -10.58
C ILE A 221 -24.05 11.68 -10.36
N ASP A 222 -24.51 12.03 -9.18
CA ASP A 222 -24.92 13.36 -8.70
C ASP A 222 -23.87 14.01 -7.78
N SER A 223 -22.65 13.46 -7.73
CA SER A 223 -21.57 14.01 -6.88
C SER A 223 -21.24 15.46 -7.23
N GLY A 224 -20.98 16.27 -6.21
CA GLY A 224 -20.50 17.65 -6.38
C GLY A 224 -19.01 17.78 -6.74
N PHE A 225 -18.25 16.68 -6.75
CA PHE A 225 -16.80 16.71 -6.91
C PHE A 225 -16.34 16.33 -8.33
N ILE A 226 -15.35 17.03 -8.86
CA ILE A 226 -14.78 16.83 -10.19
C ILE A 226 -14.14 15.44 -10.28
N VAL A 227 -13.34 15.05 -9.27
CA VAL A 227 -12.73 13.72 -9.20
C VAL A 227 -13.75 12.58 -9.25
N SER A 228 -14.94 12.75 -8.66
CA SER A 228 -16.02 11.74 -8.76
C SER A 228 -16.46 11.51 -10.20
N HIS A 229 -16.64 12.59 -10.96
CA HIS A 229 -17.04 12.51 -12.36
C HIS A 229 -15.94 11.92 -13.23
N PHE A 230 -14.68 12.30 -13.00
CA PHE A 230 -13.55 11.73 -13.74
C PHE A 230 -13.41 10.23 -13.47
N ALA A 231 -13.55 9.81 -12.21
CA ALA A 231 -13.55 8.40 -11.82
C ALA A 231 -14.67 7.61 -12.51
N ARG A 232 -15.90 8.15 -12.50
CA ARG A 232 -17.06 7.51 -13.11
C ARG A 232 -16.92 7.39 -14.63
N VAL A 233 -16.67 8.50 -15.32
CA VAL A 233 -16.57 8.50 -16.78
C VAL A 233 -15.44 7.59 -17.26
N TRP A 234 -14.31 7.54 -16.55
CA TRP A 234 -13.24 6.59 -16.87
C TRP A 234 -13.67 5.12 -16.73
N ARG A 235 -14.40 4.80 -15.67
CA ARG A 235 -14.89 3.44 -15.37
C ARG A 235 -15.92 2.97 -16.39
N ASP A 236 -16.83 3.86 -16.77
CA ASP A 236 -17.90 3.57 -17.74
C ASP A 236 -17.38 3.59 -19.19
N CYS A 237 -16.18 4.16 -19.42
CA CYS A 237 -15.55 4.21 -20.72
C CYS A 237 -14.96 2.87 -21.14
N GLN A 238 -15.46 2.36 -22.27
CA GLN A 238 -14.91 1.18 -22.94
C GLN A 238 -13.41 1.35 -23.23
N PRO A 239 -12.57 0.31 -23.05
CA PRO A 239 -11.13 0.42 -23.24
C PRO A 239 -10.69 1.02 -24.58
N THR A 240 -11.44 0.77 -25.66
CA THR A 240 -11.16 1.32 -27.00
C THR A 240 -11.33 2.83 -27.12
N ASN A 241 -12.10 3.44 -26.21
CA ASN A 241 -12.47 4.86 -26.26
C ASN A 241 -11.69 5.71 -25.26
N ARG A 242 -10.87 5.09 -24.39
CA ARG A 242 -10.13 5.77 -23.32
C ARG A 242 -9.13 6.81 -23.84
N HIS A 243 -8.53 6.57 -25.00
CA HIS A 243 -7.65 7.55 -25.64
C HIS A 243 -8.41 8.82 -26.02
N THR A 244 -9.56 8.67 -26.72
CA THR A 244 -10.41 9.80 -27.10
C THR A 244 -10.91 10.56 -25.87
N LEU A 245 -11.33 9.84 -24.83
CA LEU A 245 -11.73 10.43 -23.56
C LEU A 245 -10.59 11.26 -22.94
N ALA A 246 -9.37 10.71 -22.89
CA ALA A 246 -8.21 11.42 -22.38
C ALA A 246 -7.87 12.67 -23.20
N SER A 247 -8.00 12.61 -24.53
CA SER A 247 -7.81 13.77 -25.42
C SER A 247 -8.81 14.88 -25.13
N HIS A 248 -10.09 14.53 -24.93
CA HIS A 248 -11.10 15.53 -24.58
C HIS A 248 -10.90 16.09 -23.17
N ALA A 249 -10.55 15.25 -22.19
CA ALA A 249 -10.25 15.72 -20.84
C ALA A 249 -9.02 16.64 -20.82
N ALA A 250 -7.99 16.35 -21.63
CA ALA A 250 -6.84 17.22 -21.81
C ALA A 250 -7.28 18.59 -22.38
N ALA A 251 -8.08 18.59 -23.45
CA ALA A 251 -8.60 19.82 -24.04
C ALA A 251 -9.46 20.63 -23.06
N ALA A 252 -10.32 19.97 -22.29
CA ALA A 252 -11.15 20.58 -21.24
C ALA A 252 -10.34 21.23 -20.12
N MET A 253 -9.20 20.63 -19.77
CA MET A 253 -8.23 21.22 -18.83
C MET A 253 -7.31 22.24 -19.50
N GLY A 254 -7.57 22.62 -20.76
CA GLY A 254 -6.75 23.57 -21.52
C GLY A 254 -5.31 23.09 -21.69
N LEU A 255 -5.09 21.78 -21.75
CA LEU A 255 -3.78 21.17 -21.93
C LEU A 255 -3.49 20.97 -23.41
N GLY A 256 -2.33 21.45 -23.85
CA GLY A 256 -1.83 21.29 -25.20
C GLY A 256 -0.31 21.12 -25.24
N PRO A 257 0.29 21.12 -26.44
CA PRO A 257 1.74 20.97 -26.59
C PRO A 257 2.55 22.04 -25.84
N SER A 258 2.01 23.25 -25.69
CA SER A 258 2.66 24.38 -25.03
C SER A 258 2.49 24.41 -23.50
N SER A 259 1.68 23.52 -22.92
CA SER A 259 1.39 23.53 -21.48
C SER A 259 2.58 23.11 -20.62
N GLY A 260 3.64 22.54 -21.18
CA GLY A 260 4.82 22.12 -20.41
C GLY A 260 4.57 20.97 -19.42
N VAL A 261 3.42 20.30 -19.51
CA VAL A 261 3.12 19.12 -18.70
C VAL A 261 3.93 17.91 -19.17
N SER A 262 4.60 17.25 -18.23
CA SER A 262 5.30 15.99 -18.50
C SER A 262 4.32 14.82 -18.49
N ALA A 263 4.60 13.80 -19.30
CA ALA A 263 3.93 12.51 -19.15
C ALA A 263 4.27 11.94 -17.76
N GLN A 264 3.26 11.77 -16.91
CA GLN A 264 3.39 11.12 -15.61
C GLN A 264 3.01 9.66 -15.75
N TYR A 265 3.80 8.73 -15.23
CA TYR A 265 3.49 7.31 -15.30
C TYR A 265 3.37 6.73 -13.89
N GLY A 266 2.19 6.18 -13.58
CA GLY A 266 1.95 5.34 -12.40
C GLY A 266 1.81 3.87 -12.82
N LEU A 267 2.01 2.95 -11.87
CA LEU A 267 1.92 1.51 -12.16
C LEU A 267 0.52 1.13 -12.66
N THR A 268 -0.52 1.67 -12.03
CA THR A 268 -1.93 1.52 -12.45
C THR A 268 -2.18 1.94 -13.89
N ALA A 269 -1.61 3.10 -14.27
CA ALA A 269 -1.76 3.64 -15.60
C ALA A 269 -1.12 2.75 -16.67
N LEU A 270 0.01 2.11 -16.35
CA LEU A 270 0.70 1.18 -17.25
C LEU A 270 -0.01 -0.17 -17.37
N LEU A 271 -0.62 -0.65 -16.28
CA LEU A 271 -1.37 -1.92 -16.24
C LEU A 271 -2.75 -1.81 -16.90
N SER A 272 -3.33 -0.62 -16.93
CA SER A 272 -4.62 -0.32 -17.56
C SER A 272 -4.51 0.14 -19.03
N ARG A 273 -3.31 0.04 -19.63
CA ARG A 273 -3.06 0.51 -21.01
C ARG A 273 -3.95 -0.21 -22.02
N GLY A 274 -4.48 0.54 -22.98
CA GLY A 274 -5.13 -0.02 -24.15
C GLY A 274 -4.08 -0.36 -25.20
N LYS A 275 -4.44 -0.15 -26.47
CA LYS A 275 -3.57 -0.39 -27.63
C LYS A 275 -2.69 0.83 -27.97
N GLU A 276 -2.68 1.86 -27.13
CA GLU A 276 -1.96 3.10 -27.40
C GLU A 276 -0.44 2.90 -27.38
N LYS A 277 0.26 3.54 -28.31
CA LYS A 277 1.72 3.61 -28.32
C LYS A 277 2.16 4.80 -27.47
N PHE A 278 2.54 4.58 -26.21
CA PHE A 278 2.92 5.67 -25.30
C PHE A 278 4.00 6.61 -25.85
N THR A 279 4.95 6.09 -26.64
CA THR A 279 6.02 6.88 -27.27
C THR A 279 5.52 7.82 -28.37
N ALA A 280 4.34 7.56 -28.95
CA ALA A 280 3.72 8.39 -29.97
C ALA A 280 2.58 9.27 -29.43
N THR A 281 2.09 8.98 -28.22
CA THR A 281 1.02 9.77 -27.59
C THR A 281 1.59 11.07 -27.01
N PRO A 282 1.03 12.24 -27.36
CA PRO A 282 1.44 13.51 -26.77
C PRO A 282 1.41 13.52 -25.23
N ALA A 283 2.34 14.26 -24.62
CA ALA A 283 2.51 14.27 -23.16
C ALA A 283 1.25 14.73 -22.41
N HIS A 284 0.54 15.75 -22.91
CA HIS A 284 -0.69 16.26 -22.29
C HIS A 284 -1.85 15.24 -22.31
N ILE A 285 -1.96 14.45 -23.37
CA ILE A 285 -2.94 13.35 -23.46
C ILE A 285 -2.55 12.23 -22.50
N THR A 286 -1.27 11.85 -22.47
CA THR A 286 -0.77 10.83 -21.54
C THR A 286 -0.98 11.24 -20.09
N PHE A 287 -0.70 12.50 -19.75
CA PHE A 287 -0.98 13.08 -18.45
C PHE A 287 -2.47 12.98 -18.09
N SER A 288 -3.36 13.45 -18.97
CA SER A 288 -4.81 13.42 -18.72
C SER A 288 -5.33 11.99 -18.53
N ARG A 289 -4.86 11.05 -19.37
CA ARG A 289 -5.21 9.63 -19.23
C ARG A 289 -4.81 9.10 -17.85
N ASN A 290 -3.59 9.38 -17.45
CA ASN A 290 -2.99 8.81 -16.24
C ASN A 290 -3.57 9.46 -14.98
N LEU A 291 -3.97 10.73 -15.06
CA LEU A 291 -4.81 11.39 -14.07
C LEU A 291 -6.16 10.66 -13.91
N MET A 292 -6.89 10.44 -15.00
CA MET A 292 -8.24 9.84 -14.93
C MET A 292 -8.24 8.43 -14.36
N VAL A 293 -7.28 7.58 -14.77
CA VAL A 293 -7.15 6.24 -14.18
C VAL A 293 -6.75 6.30 -12.71
N THR A 294 -5.82 7.18 -12.32
CA THR A 294 -5.42 7.34 -10.91
C THR A 294 -6.60 7.77 -10.06
N VAL A 295 -7.39 8.74 -10.52
CA VAL A 295 -8.60 9.19 -9.83
C VAL A 295 -9.62 8.07 -9.71
N SER A 296 -9.86 7.30 -10.78
CA SER A 296 -10.73 6.13 -10.73
C SER A 296 -10.28 5.10 -9.68
N ASP A 297 -8.99 4.76 -9.69
CA ASP A 297 -8.43 3.74 -8.81
C ASP A 297 -8.38 4.21 -7.36
N VAL A 298 -8.06 5.48 -7.10
CA VAL A 298 -8.13 6.08 -5.75
C VAL A 298 -9.54 6.05 -5.20
N VAL A 299 -10.55 6.51 -5.97
CA VAL A 299 -11.95 6.52 -5.52
C VAL A 299 -12.41 5.10 -5.21
N GLN A 300 -12.03 4.11 -6.04
CA GLN A 300 -12.36 2.71 -5.78
C GLN A 300 -11.63 2.15 -4.56
N PHE A 301 -10.35 2.48 -4.39
CA PHE A 301 -9.58 2.03 -3.24
C PHE A 301 -10.16 2.60 -1.94
N VAL A 302 -10.49 3.89 -1.90
CA VAL A 302 -11.14 4.53 -0.75
C VAL A 302 -12.51 3.91 -0.48
N ASN A 303 -13.33 3.62 -1.49
CA ASN A 303 -14.58 2.88 -1.29
C ASN A 303 -14.31 1.48 -0.72
N GLY A 304 -13.31 0.77 -1.23
CA GLY A 304 -12.92 -0.55 -0.73
C GLY A 304 -12.50 -0.56 0.74
N ILE A 305 -11.86 0.51 1.22
CA ILE A 305 -11.54 0.68 2.65
C ILE A 305 -12.81 0.73 3.50
N HIS A 306 -13.89 1.34 3.01
CA HIS A 306 -15.14 1.49 3.76
C HIS A 306 -16.07 0.29 3.70
N HIS A 307 -15.86 -0.58 2.72
CA HIS A 307 -16.55 -1.85 2.55
C HIS A 307 -15.56 -3.01 2.78
N ALA A 308 -14.58 -2.82 3.67
CA ALA A 308 -13.45 -3.74 3.81
C ALA A 308 -13.87 -5.15 4.29
N ASP A 309 -15.04 -5.27 4.89
CA ASP A 309 -15.68 -6.53 5.28
C ASP A 309 -16.19 -7.35 4.09
N GLU A 310 -16.42 -6.71 2.93
CA GLU A 310 -16.82 -7.36 1.67
C GLU A 310 -15.63 -7.96 0.91
N PHE A 311 -14.39 -7.65 1.31
CA PHE A 311 -13.18 -8.04 0.59
C PHE A 311 -12.29 -9.01 1.39
N PRO A 312 -11.54 -9.90 0.72
CA PRO A 312 -10.53 -10.72 1.38
C PRO A 312 -9.37 -9.85 1.89
N GLN A 313 -8.48 -10.46 2.68
CA GLN A 313 -7.22 -9.82 3.02
C GLN A 313 -6.22 -9.91 1.86
N PHE A 314 -5.40 -8.88 1.71
CA PHE A 314 -4.40 -8.77 0.63
C PHE A 314 -2.98 -8.67 1.18
N PRO A 315 -1.94 -9.08 0.44
CA PRO A 315 -0.55 -8.96 0.88
C PRO A 315 -0.20 -7.52 1.29
N ALA A 316 0.26 -7.35 2.53
CA ALA A 316 0.47 -6.06 3.17
C ALA A 316 1.43 -5.16 2.37
N VAL A 317 2.54 -5.74 1.92
CA VAL A 317 3.53 -5.03 1.09
C VAL A 317 2.90 -4.46 -0.18
N LEU A 318 2.05 -5.23 -0.86
CA LEU A 318 1.42 -4.81 -2.10
C LEU A 318 0.39 -3.71 -1.81
N THR A 319 -0.50 -3.93 -0.86
CA THR A 319 -1.59 -3.01 -0.51
C THR A 319 -1.07 -1.66 -0.05
N VAL A 320 -0.08 -1.62 0.86
CA VAL A 320 0.45 -0.36 1.38
C VAL A 320 1.30 0.36 0.33
N THR A 321 2.07 -0.37 -0.47
CA THR A 321 2.86 0.25 -1.56
C THR A 321 1.94 0.83 -2.62
N PHE A 322 0.87 0.12 -2.97
CA PHE A 322 -0.15 0.60 -3.90
C PHE A 322 -0.85 1.86 -3.38
N ALA A 323 -1.29 1.87 -2.13
CA ALA A 323 -1.89 3.04 -1.49
C ALA A 323 -0.98 4.28 -1.54
N LYS A 324 0.33 4.09 -1.34
CA LYS A 324 1.33 5.17 -1.44
C LYS A 324 1.55 5.64 -2.87
N ASP A 325 1.62 4.73 -3.84
CA ASP A 325 1.74 5.07 -5.26
C ASP A 325 0.54 5.89 -5.74
N LEU A 326 -0.67 5.51 -5.31
CA LEU A 326 -1.89 6.26 -5.57
C LEU A 326 -1.85 7.68 -4.99
N ALA A 327 -1.46 7.83 -3.71
CA ALA A 327 -1.34 9.14 -3.08
C ALA A 327 -0.27 10.01 -3.77
N ALA A 328 0.90 9.44 -4.06
CA ALA A 328 1.98 10.14 -4.76
C ALA A 328 1.57 10.56 -6.18
N SER A 329 0.81 9.72 -6.89
CA SER A 329 0.30 10.03 -8.22
C SER A 329 -0.72 11.17 -8.20
N CYS A 330 -1.62 11.21 -7.20
CA CYS A 330 -2.52 12.35 -7.00
C CYS A 330 -1.75 13.65 -6.70
N GLN A 331 -0.77 13.61 -5.80
CA GLN A 331 0.07 14.77 -5.46
C GLN A 331 0.86 15.28 -6.67
N ALA A 332 1.43 14.37 -7.45
CA ALA A 332 2.15 14.72 -8.67
C ALA A 332 1.23 15.37 -9.70
N ALA A 333 0.01 14.86 -9.87
CA ALA A 333 -0.97 15.43 -10.77
C ALA A 333 -1.46 16.81 -10.29
N ALA A 334 -1.73 16.96 -9.00
CA ALA A 334 -2.10 18.24 -8.38
C ALA A 334 -0.99 19.29 -8.59
N SER A 335 0.26 18.92 -8.33
CA SER A 335 1.43 19.78 -8.52
C SER A 335 1.69 20.13 -9.99
N ALA A 336 1.34 19.26 -10.92
CA ALA A 336 1.43 19.56 -12.35
C ALA A 336 0.36 20.56 -12.77
N LEU A 337 -0.88 20.38 -12.32
CA LEU A 337 -1.99 21.28 -12.63
C LEU A 337 -1.80 22.67 -11.99
N GLY A 338 -1.32 22.73 -10.74
CA GLY A 338 -1.09 23.99 -10.03
C GLY A 338 0.05 24.86 -10.57
N ARG A 339 0.84 24.35 -11.53
CA ARG A 339 1.90 25.10 -12.22
C ARG A 339 1.45 25.72 -13.55
N LEU A 340 0.20 25.49 -13.96
CA LEU A 340 -0.36 25.92 -15.26
C LEU A 340 -1.33 27.08 -15.11
#